data_AF-A0A2R4T7R4-F1
#
_entry.id   AF-A0A2R4T7R4-F1
#
_cell.length_a   1.000
_cell.length_b   1.000
_cell.length_c   1.000
_cell.angle_alpha   90.00
_cell.angle_beta   90.00
_cell.angle_gamma   90.00
#
_symmetry.space_group_name_H-M   'P 1'
#
loop_
_entity.id
_entity.type
_entity.pdbx_description
1 polymer ?
#
loop_
_entity_poly.entity_id
_entity_poly.type
_entity_poly.pdbx_seq_one_letter_code
_entity_poly.pdbx_strand_id
1 'polypeptide(L)'
;MHPMMKPALKRAWRERQTVQFGVTPAHAVMVGPVDTATGALIELLDGTRGMPLLREEARAMGLPEGQVDALVKRLTAAGLLDDPTAGGAAADALRKRAGALDRLRPDLSSLSVVHPEPGGGIRRLAARRAMRVQVQGAGRVGATVAAVLAASGVGRVEVLDGGCTEPWDVAPGGLPAEAVGERREAAARQLVRRSAPDRPPRAAESVAAPGRGEPALSLVVVAPRDGLAAYAPDPAAAEDWIATGTPHLYAGVAEATGVVGPLVLPGGTACAGCLELGRAGRDPGRPRLLAQWRSGRRRAVPTCDVALATAVAGVTAAHALSFLDGELPASTGARWEVSLPLLDWRSERITPHLDCVCSAVGKSEREHTAGIGPAHETMAG
;
A
#
# COMPACT_ATOMS: atom_id res chain seq x y z
N MET A 1 3.05 -6.74 27.85
CA MET A 1 2.06 -7.13 26.85
C MET A 1 0.70 -7.25 27.51
N HIS A 2 -0.32 -6.72 26.86
CA HIS A 2 -1.74 -6.93 27.17
C HIS A 2 -2.37 -7.73 26.03
N PRO A 3 -2.36 -9.08 26.06
CA PRO A 3 -2.78 -9.86 24.91
C PRO A 3 -4.29 -9.72 24.65
N MET A 4 -4.63 -9.50 23.39
CA MET A 4 -6.00 -9.35 22.90
C MET A 4 -6.21 -10.26 21.69
N MET A 5 -7.27 -11.06 21.66
CA MET A 5 -7.67 -11.76 20.44
C MET A 5 -8.04 -10.75 19.36
N LYS A 6 -7.50 -10.92 18.15
CA LYS A 6 -7.79 -10.01 17.05
C LYS A 6 -9.28 -9.99 16.71
N PRO A 7 -9.96 -8.83 16.86
CA PRO A 7 -11.39 -8.75 16.56
C PRO A 7 -11.66 -8.82 15.05
N ALA A 8 -10.62 -8.63 14.22
CA ALA A 8 -10.71 -8.69 12.77
C ALA A 8 -11.00 -10.11 12.22
N LEU A 9 -10.69 -11.15 13.00
CA LEU A 9 -10.86 -12.54 12.58
C LEU A 9 -12.16 -13.12 13.16
N LYS A 10 -13.07 -13.56 12.29
CA LYS A 10 -14.25 -14.32 12.74
C LYS A 10 -13.81 -15.63 13.39
N ARG A 11 -14.47 -16.03 14.47
CA ARG A 11 -14.18 -17.25 15.23
C ARG A 11 -15.34 -18.23 15.08
N ALA A 12 -15.03 -19.50 14.83
CA ALA A 12 -16.02 -20.58 14.84
C ALA A 12 -15.40 -21.91 15.30
N TRP A 13 -16.17 -22.73 15.99
CA TRP A 13 -15.79 -24.12 16.25
C TRP A 13 -15.91 -24.92 14.94
N ARG A 14 -14.83 -25.58 14.54
CA ARG A 14 -14.84 -26.48 13.37
C ARG A 14 -15.14 -27.91 13.80
N GLU A 15 -14.61 -28.30 14.95
CA GLU A 15 -14.77 -29.60 15.59
C GLU A 15 -14.86 -29.42 17.11
N ARG A 16 -15.05 -30.50 17.87
CA ARG A 16 -15.22 -30.45 19.34
C ARG A 16 -14.06 -29.78 20.09
N GLN A 17 -12.83 -29.87 19.57
CA GLN A 17 -11.63 -29.33 20.22
C GLN A 17 -10.82 -28.44 19.28
N THR A 18 -11.41 -27.98 18.17
CA THR A 18 -10.67 -27.21 17.17
C THR A 18 -11.44 -25.96 16.79
N VAL A 19 -10.82 -24.79 17.03
CA VAL A 19 -11.37 -23.48 16.72
C VAL A 19 -10.70 -22.94 15.45
N GLN A 20 -11.49 -22.47 14.51
CA GLN A 20 -11.02 -21.71 13.36
C GLN A 20 -11.12 -20.21 13.62
N PHE A 21 -10.05 -19.49 13.31
CA PHE A 21 -10.00 -18.04 13.24
C PHE A 21 -9.83 -17.62 11.79
N GLY A 22 -10.67 -16.72 11.29
CA GLY A 22 -10.68 -16.27 9.90
C GLY A 22 -11.63 -17.07 9.00
N VAL A 23 -12.07 -16.42 7.92
CA VAL A 23 -13.02 -16.97 6.94
C VAL A 23 -12.32 -17.37 5.63
N THR A 24 -11.37 -16.55 5.17
CA THR A 24 -10.67 -16.73 3.90
C THR A 24 -9.44 -17.62 4.08
N PRO A 25 -9.17 -18.57 3.18
CA PRO A 25 -8.00 -19.46 3.29
C PRO A 25 -6.66 -18.75 3.46
N ALA A 26 -6.49 -17.56 2.87
CA ALA A 26 -5.27 -16.76 2.97
C ALA A 26 -4.92 -16.32 4.41
N HIS A 27 -5.89 -16.28 5.32
CA HIS A 27 -5.72 -15.76 6.69
C HIS A 27 -6.33 -16.68 7.75
N ALA A 28 -6.91 -17.81 7.37
CA ALA A 28 -7.57 -18.71 8.29
C ALA A 28 -6.54 -19.56 9.06
N VAL A 29 -6.71 -19.65 10.37
CA VAL A 29 -5.85 -20.42 11.27
C VAL A 29 -6.68 -21.37 12.10
N MET A 30 -6.25 -22.62 12.18
CA MET A 30 -6.84 -23.64 13.04
C MET A 30 -6.06 -23.74 14.35
N VAL A 31 -6.76 -23.70 15.48
CA VAL A 31 -6.19 -23.88 16.81
C VAL A 31 -6.83 -25.10 17.46
N GLY A 32 -6.01 -26.08 17.80
CA GLY A 32 -6.42 -27.30 18.50
C GLY A 32 -5.23 -28.02 19.16
N PRO A 33 -5.48 -28.92 20.12
CA PRO A 33 -6.76 -29.08 20.81
C PRO A 33 -7.05 -27.88 21.74
N VAL A 34 -8.32 -27.47 21.84
CA VAL A 34 -8.84 -26.46 22.76
C VAL A 34 -9.86 -27.14 23.67
N ASP A 35 -9.46 -27.41 24.89
CA ASP A 35 -10.36 -27.88 25.95
C ASP A 35 -11.08 -26.70 26.63
N THR A 36 -11.97 -27.01 27.57
CA THR A 36 -12.77 -25.98 28.29
C THR A 36 -11.90 -24.96 29.01
N ALA A 37 -10.80 -25.40 29.63
CA ALA A 37 -9.89 -24.51 30.36
C ALA A 37 -9.12 -23.57 29.42
N THR A 38 -8.59 -24.10 28.32
CA THR A 38 -7.92 -23.31 27.27
C THR A 38 -8.89 -22.34 26.60
N GLY A 39 -10.14 -22.77 26.36
CA GLY A 39 -11.21 -21.93 25.84
C GLY A 39 -11.53 -20.75 26.75
N ALA A 40 -11.70 -21.00 28.06
CA ALA A 40 -11.92 -19.96 29.05
C ALA A 40 -10.74 -18.98 29.12
N LEU A 41 -9.50 -19.47 29.04
CA LEU A 41 -8.32 -18.61 29.01
C LEU A 41 -8.26 -17.73 27.76
N ILE A 42 -8.64 -18.26 26.58
CA ILE A 42 -8.73 -17.47 25.34
C ILE A 42 -9.75 -16.32 25.49
N GLU A 43 -10.83 -16.52 26.23
CA GLU A 43 -11.84 -15.47 26.48
C GLU A 43 -11.33 -14.34 27.38
N LEU A 44 -10.31 -14.59 28.23
CA LEU A 44 -9.67 -13.56 29.04
C LEU A 44 -8.70 -12.67 28.25
N LEU A 45 -8.31 -13.08 27.04
CA LEU A 45 -7.40 -12.34 26.16
C LEU A 45 -8.17 -11.21 25.44
N ASP A 46 -8.63 -10.22 26.21
CA ASP A 46 -9.42 -9.09 25.74
C ASP A 46 -8.61 -7.77 25.68
N GLY A 47 -7.32 -7.81 26.00
CA GLY A 47 -6.44 -6.65 26.01
C GLY A 47 -6.54 -5.76 27.26
N THR A 48 -7.41 -6.08 28.23
CA THR A 48 -7.51 -5.33 29.49
C THR A 48 -6.51 -5.82 30.54
N ARG A 49 -6.12 -7.10 30.46
CA ARG A 49 -5.23 -7.78 31.43
C ARG A 49 -3.81 -7.90 30.89
N GLY A 50 -2.83 -7.53 31.70
CA GLY A 50 -1.43 -7.82 31.44
C GLY A 50 -1.05 -9.26 31.79
N MET A 51 0.12 -9.72 31.32
CA MET A 51 0.65 -11.06 31.64
C MET A 51 0.67 -11.42 33.15
N PRO A 52 1.03 -10.51 34.09
CA PRO A 52 0.99 -10.84 35.52
C PRO A 52 -0.39 -11.28 36.00
N LEU A 53 -1.43 -10.51 35.66
CA LEU A 53 -2.81 -10.79 36.05
C LEU A 53 -3.34 -12.07 35.39
N LEU A 54 -3.00 -12.33 34.11
CA LEU A 54 -3.40 -13.56 33.44
C LEU A 54 -2.80 -14.82 34.08
N ARG A 55 -1.58 -14.74 34.63
CA ARG A 55 -0.97 -15.85 35.37
C ARG A 55 -1.68 -16.10 36.70
N GLU A 56 -2.13 -15.05 37.39
CA GLU A 56 -2.93 -15.17 38.61
C GLU A 56 -4.29 -15.82 38.35
N GLU A 57 -4.99 -15.39 37.30
CA GLU A 57 -6.28 -15.98 36.88
C GLU A 57 -6.13 -17.46 36.53
N ALA A 58 -5.09 -17.83 35.78
CA ALA A 58 -4.86 -19.21 35.43
C ALA A 58 -4.53 -20.09 36.64
N ARG A 59 -3.79 -19.57 37.63
CA ARG A 59 -3.55 -20.26 38.90
C ARG A 59 -4.86 -20.46 39.67
N ALA A 60 -5.74 -19.46 39.69
CA ALA A 60 -7.06 -19.56 40.31
C ALA A 60 -7.97 -20.60 39.61
N MET A 61 -7.78 -20.81 38.31
CA MET A 61 -8.43 -21.87 37.52
C MET A 61 -7.79 -23.26 37.68
N GLY A 62 -6.71 -23.39 38.45
CA GLY A 62 -6.01 -24.66 38.66
C GLY A 62 -5.13 -25.11 37.48
N LEU A 63 -4.74 -24.19 36.60
CA LEU A 63 -3.90 -24.52 35.44
C LEU A 63 -2.42 -24.65 35.84
N PRO A 64 -1.67 -25.59 35.23
CA PRO A 64 -0.24 -25.70 35.36
C PRO A 64 0.52 -24.38 35.14
N GLU A 65 1.59 -24.20 35.91
CA GLU A 65 2.48 -23.05 35.76
C GLU A 65 3.09 -23.02 34.35
N GLY A 66 3.11 -21.84 33.74
CA GLY A 66 3.62 -21.63 32.38
C GLY A 66 2.65 -21.95 31.24
N GLN A 67 1.47 -22.53 31.51
CA GLN A 67 0.49 -22.83 30.45
C GLN A 67 -0.02 -21.56 29.75
N VAL A 68 -0.24 -20.47 30.49
CA VAL A 68 -0.64 -19.18 29.94
C VAL A 68 0.44 -18.62 29.01
N ASP A 69 1.68 -18.61 29.47
CA ASP A 69 2.82 -18.13 28.69
C ASP A 69 2.99 -18.94 27.40
N ALA A 70 2.84 -20.27 27.48
CA ALA A 70 2.87 -21.16 26.33
C ALA A 70 1.71 -20.89 25.35
N LEU A 71 0.49 -20.68 25.86
CA LEU A 71 -0.68 -20.36 25.04
C LEU A 71 -0.52 -19.02 24.32
N VAL A 72 -0.18 -17.95 25.07
CA VAL A 72 0.03 -16.61 24.51
C VAL A 72 1.15 -16.64 23.46
N LYS A 73 2.25 -17.36 23.72
CA LYS A 73 3.32 -17.55 22.75
C LYS A 73 2.83 -18.24 21.47
N ARG A 74 2.06 -19.34 21.59
CA ARG A 74 1.48 -20.06 20.45
C ARG A 74 0.52 -19.20 19.64
N LEU A 75 -0.40 -18.50 20.30
CA LEU A 75 -1.37 -17.63 19.63
C LEU A 75 -0.71 -16.41 18.99
N THR A 76 0.35 -15.86 19.60
CA THR A 76 1.17 -14.80 19.00
C THR A 76 1.88 -15.29 17.74
N ALA A 77 2.53 -16.47 17.81
CA ALA A 77 3.20 -17.08 16.67
C ALA A 77 2.21 -17.42 15.54
N ALA A 78 0.97 -17.78 15.89
CA ALA A 78 -0.12 -18.00 14.96
C ALA A 78 -0.76 -16.69 14.42
N GLY A 79 -0.28 -15.51 14.86
CA GLY A 79 -0.79 -14.22 14.40
C GLY A 79 -2.20 -13.89 14.87
N LEU A 80 -2.68 -14.50 15.96
CA LEU A 80 -4.05 -14.35 16.46
C LEU A 80 -4.19 -13.28 17.55
N LEU A 81 -3.07 -12.83 18.12
CA LEU A 81 -3.04 -11.82 19.18
C LEU A 81 -2.61 -10.45 18.69
N ASP A 82 -3.22 -9.43 19.25
CA ASP A 82 -2.77 -8.05 19.23
C ASP A 82 -2.47 -7.57 20.66
N ASP A 83 -1.91 -6.38 20.77
CA ASP A 83 -1.65 -5.71 22.04
C ASP A 83 -2.05 -4.22 21.94
N PRO A 84 -3.13 -3.79 22.64
CA PRO A 84 -3.62 -2.43 22.55
C PRO A 84 -2.66 -1.41 23.15
N THR A 85 -1.60 -1.84 23.83
CA THR A 85 -0.54 -0.98 24.39
C THR A 85 0.73 -0.96 23.53
N ALA A 86 0.85 -1.84 22.53
CA ALA A 86 2.05 -1.96 21.71
C ALA A 86 2.15 -0.86 20.63
N GLY A 87 3.28 -0.81 19.93
CA GLY A 87 3.46 0.04 18.75
C GLY A 87 4.15 1.39 18.97
N GLY A 88 4.52 1.71 20.21
CA GLY A 88 5.40 2.83 20.55
C GLY A 88 4.75 4.21 20.47
N ALA A 89 5.58 5.25 20.68
CA ALA A 89 5.11 6.61 20.92
C ALA A 89 4.23 7.20 19.80
N ALA A 90 4.49 6.87 18.53
CA ALA A 90 3.68 7.34 17.41
C ALA A 90 2.28 6.69 17.42
N ALA A 91 2.19 5.40 17.77
CA ALA A 91 0.91 4.71 17.95
C ALA A 91 0.14 5.29 19.14
N ASP A 92 0.81 5.59 20.25
CA ASP A 92 0.18 6.22 21.42
C ASP A 92 -0.35 7.62 21.10
N ALA A 93 0.38 8.40 20.31
CA ALA A 93 -0.08 9.70 19.84
C ALA A 93 -1.32 9.57 18.93
N LEU A 94 -1.42 8.51 18.13
CA LEU A 94 -2.60 8.22 17.31
C LEU A 94 -3.80 7.78 18.17
N ARG A 95 -3.59 6.94 19.18
CA ARG A 95 -4.66 6.52 20.12
C ARG A 95 -5.33 7.67 20.82
N LYS A 96 -4.59 8.74 21.13
CA LYS A 96 -5.12 9.98 21.73
C LYS A 96 -6.07 10.75 20.80
N ARG A 97 -6.15 10.38 19.51
CA ARG A 97 -7.01 11.02 18.50
C ARG A 97 -8.19 10.10 18.16
N ALA A 98 -9.15 9.99 19.08
CA ALA A 98 -10.28 9.07 18.98
C ALA A 98 -11.00 9.13 17.63
N GLY A 99 -11.38 10.33 17.15
CA GLY A 99 -12.09 10.48 15.86
C GLY A 99 -11.30 9.95 14.64
N ALA A 100 -9.98 10.18 14.62
CA ALA A 100 -9.13 9.67 13.54
C ALA A 100 -9.02 8.14 13.58
N LEU A 101 -8.90 7.57 14.79
CA LEU A 101 -8.78 6.14 14.99
C LEU A 101 -10.09 5.41 14.70
N ASP A 102 -11.23 5.97 15.12
CA ASP A 102 -12.56 5.40 14.88
C ASP A 102 -12.86 5.30 13.39
N ARG A 103 -12.55 6.35 12.63
CA ARG A 103 -12.70 6.36 11.16
C ARG A 103 -11.81 5.31 10.48
N LEU A 104 -10.58 5.11 10.98
CA LEU A 104 -9.59 4.17 10.44
C LEU A 104 -9.68 2.77 11.07
N ARG A 105 -10.67 2.51 11.93
CA ARG A 105 -10.79 1.23 12.62
C ARG A 105 -10.92 0.03 11.68
N PRO A 106 -11.65 0.09 10.55
CA PRO A 106 -11.66 -0.99 9.56
C PRO A 106 -10.28 -1.24 8.94
N ASP A 107 -9.57 -0.19 8.54
CA ASP A 107 -8.20 -0.26 8.00
C ASP A 107 -7.24 -0.85 9.03
N LEU A 108 -7.31 -0.40 10.29
CA LEU A 108 -6.50 -0.95 11.38
C LEU A 108 -6.78 -2.44 11.62
N SER A 109 -8.06 -2.83 11.54
CA SER A 109 -8.47 -4.24 11.67
C SER A 109 -7.87 -5.07 10.54
N SER A 110 -7.94 -4.59 9.29
CA SER A 110 -7.30 -5.26 8.14
C SER A 110 -5.78 -5.33 8.30
N LEU A 111 -5.13 -4.24 8.68
CA LEU A 111 -3.69 -4.18 8.93
C LEU A 111 -3.24 -5.14 10.04
N SER A 112 -4.05 -5.36 11.07
CA SER A 112 -3.74 -6.34 12.13
C SER A 112 -3.73 -7.78 11.61
N VAL A 113 -4.46 -8.08 10.53
CA VAL A 113 -4.46 -9.40 9.89
C VAL A 113 -3.25 -9.55 8.97
N VAL A 114 -2.94 -8.50 8.19
CA VAL A 114 -1.81 -8.50 7.23
C VAL A 114 -0.46 -8.47 7.94
N HIS A 115 -0.35 -7.71 9.04
CA HIS A 115 0.85 -7.63 9.86
C HIS A 115 0.58 -8.29 11.21
N PRO A 116 0.87 -9.60 11.33
CA PRO A 116 0.31 -10.42 12.39
C PRO A 116 0.90 -10.16 13.76
N GLU A 117 2.04 -9.48 13.87
CA GLU A 117 2.69 -9.21 15.14
C GLU A 117 1.90 -8.18 15.98
N PRO A 118 1.91 -8.31 17.32
CA PRO A 118 1.23 -7.37 18.21
C PRO A 118 1.67 -5.91 18.00
N GLY A 119 0.69 -5.01 17.90
CA GLY A 119 0.92 -3.60 17.56
C GLY A 119 1.42 -3.38 16.13
N GLY A 120 1.39 -4.40 15.27
CA GLY A 120 1.83 -4.32 13.89
C GLY A 120 1.01 -3.31 13.10
N GLY A 121 -0.31 -3.45 13.07
CA GLY A 121 -1.18 -2.59 12.29
C GLY A 121 -1.13 -1.11 12.72
N ILE A 122 -1.18 -0.85 14.03
CA ILE A 122 -1.15 0.53 14.55
C ILE A 122 0.20 1.23 14.28
N ARG A 123 1.31 0.48 14.23
CA ARG A 123 2.62 1.03 13.84
C ARG A 123 2.62 1.53 12.41
N ARG A 124 2.09 0.76 11.46
CA ARG A 124 2.02 1.17 10.05
C ARG A 124 1.08 2.35 9.88
N LEU A 125 -0.09 2.29 10.52
CA LEU A 125 -1.04 3.40 10.46
C LEU A 125 -0.45 4.70 11.02
N ALA A 126 0.29 4.62 12.12
CA ALA A 126 1.03 5.76 12.66
C ALA A 126 2.15 6.24 11.73
N ALA A 127 2.88 5.32 11.08
CA ALA A 127 3.94 5.64 10.12
C ALA A 127 3.38 6.34 8.88
N ARG A 128 2.27 5.85 8.29
CA ARG A 128 1.56 6.50 7.16
C ARG A 128 1.28 7.97 7.42
N ARG A 129 0.91 8.33 8.65
CA ARG A 129 0.62 9.72 9.04
C ARG A 129 1.83 10.66 9.01
N ALA A 130 3.05 10.14 9.03
CA ALA A 130 4.28 10.91 8.88
C ALA A 130 4.76 10.99 7.42
N MET A 131 4.17 10.20 6.51
CA MET A 131 4.62 10.08 5.13
C MET A 131 4.02 11.15 4.22
N ARG A 132 4.77 11.45 3.16
CA ARG A 132 4.37 12.39 2.12
C ARG A 132 4.33 11.71 0.76
N VAL A 133 3.18 11.79 0.09
CA VAL A 133 2.97 11.23 -1.24
C VAL A 133 2.56 12.36 -2.19
N GLN A 134 3.16 12.36 -3.38
CA GLN A 134 2.74 13.23 -4.47
C GLN A 134 2.02 12.41 -5.54
N VAL A 135 0.90 12.91 -6.03
CA VAL A 135 0.15 12.35 -7.16
C VAL A 135 0.23 13.33 -8.31
N GLN A 136 0.77 12.89 -9.45
CA GLN A 136 0.88 13.68 -10.66
C GLN A 136 -0.27 13.36 -11.61
N GLY A 137 -1.16 14.32 -11.79
CA GLY A 137 -2.41 14.17 -12.52
C GLY A 137 -3.62 14.05 -11.59
N ALA A 138 -4.67 14.81 -11.93
CA ALA A 138 -5.95 14.89 -11.23
C ALA A 138 -7.10 14.50 -12.17
N GLY A 139 -6.85 13.57 -13.10
CA GLY A 139 -7.90 12.86 -13.82
C GLY A 139 -8.61 11.83 -12.94
N ARG A 140 -9.49 11.02 -13.54
CA ARG A 140 -10.28 10.01 -12.82
C ARG A 140 -9.45 9.02 -12.00
N VAL A 141 -8.30 8.59 -12.52
CA VAL A 141 -7.39 7.70 -11.76
C VAL A 141 -6.69 8.47 -10.64
N GLY A 142 -5.94 9.55 -10.98
CA GLY A 142 -5.11 10.27 -10.02
C GLY A 142 -5.88 10.92 -8.87
N ALA A 143 -7.02 11.58 -9.14
CA ALA A 143 -7.85 12.19 -8.11
C ALA A 143 -8.39 11.14 -7.12
N THR A 144 -8.83 9.99 -7.64
CA THR A 144 -9.32 8.88 -6.82
C THR A 144 -8.22 8.26 -5.98
N VAL A 145 -7.01 8.05 -6.56
CA VAL A 145 -5.85 7.58 -5.80
C VAL A 145 -5.50 8.55 -4.67
N ALA A 146 -5.46 9.85 -4.96
CA ALA A 146 -5.16 10.86 -3.95
C ALA A 146 -6.18 10.85 -2.79
N ALA A 147 -7.47 10.71 -3.12
CA ALA A 147 -8.55 10.60 -2.14
C ALA A 147 -8.42 9.34 -1.27
N VAL A 148 -8.16 8.18 -1.88
CA VAL A 148 -8.01 6.89 -1.16
C VAL A 148 -6.78 6.91 -0.26
N LEU A 149 -5.63 7.39 -0.74
CA LEU A 149 -4.42 7.50 0.08
C LEU A 149 -4.64 8.38 1.31
N ALA A 150 -5.31 9.52 1.14
CA ALA A 150 -5.66 10.40 2.24
C ALA A 150 -6.63 9.70 3.21
N ALA A 151 -7.69 9.07 2.69
CA ALA A 151 -8.68 8.35 3.48
C ALA A 151 -8.03 7.21 4.30
N SER A 152 -7.03 6.52 3.75
CA SER A 152 -6.29 5.43 4.38
C SER A 152 -5.18 5.88 5.35
N GLY A 153 -5.13 7.17 5.69
CA GLY A 153 -4.32 7.70 6.78
C GLY A 153 -2.94 8.21 6.38
N VAL A 154 -2.65 8.35 5.08
CA VAL A 154 -1.41 9.01 4.62
C VAL A 154 -1.43 10.47 5.07
N GLY A 155 -0.35 10.92 5.71
CA GLY A 155 -0.27 12.20 6.40
C GLY A 155 -0.40 13.41 5.46
N ARG A 156 0.37 13.41 4.37
CA ARG A 156 0.36 14.49 3.39
C ARG A 156 0.27 13.91 1.98
N VAL A 157 -0.88 14.10 1.35
CA VAL A 157 -1.09 13.79 -0.07
C VAL A 157 -1.14 15.11 -0.84
N GLU A 158 -0.26 15.26 -1.82
CA GLU A 158 -0.18 16.42 -2.68
C GLU A 158 -0.56 16.02 -4.09
N VAL A 159 -1.36 16.86 -4.76
CA VAL A 159 -1.75 16.61 -6.14
C VAL A 159 -1.19 17.72 -7.00
N LEU A 160 -0.42 17.34 -8.02
CA LEU A 160 0.11 18.26 -9.02
C LEU A 160 -0.61 18.01 -10.34
N ASP A 161 -1.34 19.01 -10.83
CA ASP A 161 -1.94 19.00 -12.16
C ASP A 161 -2.16 20.44 -12.64
N GLY A 162 -2.08 20.66 -13.95
CA GLY A 162 -2.35 21.93 -14.61
C GLY A 162 -3.71 21.97 -15.31
N GLY A 163 -4.28 23.16 -15.46
CA GLY A 163 -5.56 23.39 -16.15
C GLY A 163 -6.79 23.23 -15.27
N CYS A 164 -7.97 23.23 -15.90
CA CYS A 164 -9.26 23.17 -15.20
C CYS A 164 -9.91 21.78 -15.30
N THR A 165 -10.82 21.50 -14.37
CA THR A 165 -11.62 20.28 -14.32
C THR A 165 -12.62 20.29 -15.46
N GLU A 166 -12.59 19.26 -16.28
CA GLU A 166 -13.54 19.07 -17.38
C GLU A 166 -14.68 18.13 -16.95
N PRO A 167 -15.84 18.15 -17.63
CA PRO A 167 -16.95 17.25 -17.31
C PRO A 167 -16.58 15.76 -17.28
N TRP A 168 -15.62 15.34 -18.12
CA TRP A 168 -15.15 13.95 -18.19
C TRP A 168 -14.06 13.59 -17.17
N ASP A 169 -13.63 14.54 -16.33
CA ASP A 169 -12.73 14.26 -15.19
C ASP A 169 -13.50 13.79 -13.95
N VAL A 170 -14.82 13.98 -13.92
CA VAL A 170 -15.68 13.60 -12.81
C VAL A 170 -15.72 12.08 -12.64
N ALA A 171 -15.57 11.61 -11.41
CA ALA A 171 -15.68 10.19 -11.07
C ALA A 171 -16.11 9.98 -9.62
N PRO A 172 -16.79 8.84 -9.32
CA PRO A 172 -16.98 8.39 -7.94
C PRO A 172 -15.64 8.29 -7.20
N GLY A 173 -15.56 8.86 -6.00
CA GLY A 173 -14.31 8.91 -5.22
C GLY A 173 -13.23 9.84 -5.77
N GLY A 174 -13.46 10.46 -6.94
CA GLY A 174 -12.59 11.43 -7.58
C GLY A 174 -13.13 12.86 -7.49
N LEU A 175 -12.84 13.68 -8.50
CA LEU A 175 -13.38 15.04 -8.58
C LEU A 175 -14.91 14.99 -8.75
N PRO A 176 -15.67 15.80 -8.02
CA PRO A 176 -17.12 15.79 -8.12
C PRO A 176 -17.60 16.75 -9.24
N ALA A 177 -18.87 16.67 -9.61
CA ALA A 177 -19.43 17.44 -10.71
C ALA A 177 -19.39 18.96 -10.46
N GLU A 178 -19.47 19.40 -9.21
CA GLU A 178 -19.45 20.81 -8.83
C GLU A 178 -18.07 21.44 -9.06
N ALA A 179 -17.02 20.63 -9.18
CA ALA A 179 -15.66 21.11 -9.41
C ALA A 179 -15.37 21.45 -10.88
N VAL A 180 -16.30 21.20 -11.81
CA VAL A 180 -16.14 21.50 -13.23
C VAL A 180 -15.89 23.00 -13.42
N GLY A 181 -14.85 23.33 -14.19
CA GLY A 181 -14.38 24.71 -14.40
C GLY A 181 -13.39 25.22 -13.34
N GLU A 182 -13.30 24.58 -12.16
CA GLU A 182 -12.28 24.93 -11.17
C GLU A 182 -10.88 24.48 -11.62
N ARG A 183 -9.83 25.09 -11.06
CA ARG A 183 -8.46 24.58 -11.24
C ARG A 183 -8.37 23.16 -10.67
N ARG A 184 -7.91 22.20 -11.49
CA ARG A 184 -7.85 20.78 -11.12
C ARG A 184 -7.08 20.53 -9.83
N GLU A 185 -5.93 21.18 -9.67
CA GLU A 185 -5.14 21.11 -8.45
C GLU A 185 -5.92 21.62 -7.22
N ALA A 186 -6.68 22.70 -7.35
CA ALA A 186 -7.46 23.25 -6.24
C ALA A 186 -8.60 22.29 -5.84
N ALA A 187 -9.34 21.77 -6.81
CA ALA A 187 -10.40 20.79 -6.61
C ALA A 187 -9.87 19.49 -5.99
N ALA A 188 -8.72 18.99 -6.47
CA ALA A 188 -8.08 17.80 -5.92
C ALA A 188 -7.59 18.02 -4.49
N ARG A 189 -7.03 19.21 -4.17
CA ARG A 189 -6.68 19.57 -2.78
C ARG A 189 -7.90 19.64 -1.87
N GLN A 190 -9.05 20.11 -2.36
CA GLN A 190 -10.32 20.09 -1.60
C GLN A 190 -10.82 18.66 -1.39
N LEU A 191 -10.74 17.80 -2.41
CA LEU A 191 -11.05 16.38 -2.33
C LEU A 191 -10.22 15.69 -1.24
N VAL A 192 -8.89 15.81 -1.29
CA VAL A 192 -7.97 15.24 -0.29
C VAL A 192 -8.31 15.71 1.13
N ARG A 193 -8.67 16.98 1.31
CA ARG A 193 -9.09 17.52 2.62
C ARG A 193 -10.37 16.87 3.13
N ARG A 194 -11.37 16.68 2.26
CA ARG A 194 -12.64 16.04 2.60
C ARG A 194 -12.46 14.55 2.91
N SER A 195 -11.55 13.87 2.21
CA SER A 195 -11.23 12.47 2.44
C SER A 195 -10.51 12.20 3.77
N ALA A 196 -9.83 13.20 4.34
CA ALA A 196 -9.06 13.07 5.58
C ALA A 196 -9.23 14.33 6.48
N PRO A 197 -10.38 14.48 7.15
CA PRO A 197 -10.63 15.64 8.02
C PRO A 197 -9.63 15.71 9.18
N ASP A 198 -9.20 14.57 9.72
CA ASP A 198 -8.25 14.49 10.84
C ASP A 198 -6.77 14.53 10.42
N ARG A 199 -6.45 15.02 9.22
CA ARG A 199 -5.06 15.09 8.75
C ARG A 199 -4.19 15.94 9.68
N PRO A 200 -2.88 15.66 9.81
CA PRO A 200 -1.98 16.54 10.54
C PRO A 200 -2.02 17.96 9.95
N PRO A 201 -2.04 19.03 10.77
CA PRO A 201 -1.88 20.39 10.27
C PRO A 201 -0.54 20.49 9.51
N ARG A 202 -0.49 21.32 8.46
CA ARG A 202 0.77 21.58 7.75
C ARG A 202 1.73 22.22 8.75
N ALA A 203 2.98 21.75 8.79
CA ALA A 203 4.05 22.37 9.58
C ALA A 203 4.34 23.85 9.22
N ALA A 204 3.66 24.41 8.22
CA ALA A 204 3.65 25.85 7.94
C ALA A 204 2.72 26.65 8.88
N GLU A 205 1.79 26.00 9.60
CA GLU A 205 0.89 26.63 10.59
C GLU A 205 1.39 26.49 12.04
N SER A 206 2.34 25.60 12.30
CA SER A 206 3.13 25.61 13.54
C SER A 206 4.47 26.26 13.24
N VAL A 207 4.77 27.41 13.84
CA VAL A 207 6.05 28.13 13.76
C VAL A 207 7.21 27.15 13.52
N ALA A 208 7.67 27.08 12.27
CA ALA A 208 8.73 26.17 11.88
C ALA A 208 9.96 26.54 12.72
N ALA A 209 10.45 25.59 13.52
CA ALA A 209 11.81 25.70 14.03
C ALA A 209 12.74 25.83 12.81
N PRO A 210 13.54 26.91 12.70
CA PRO A 210 14.36 27.14 11.53
C PRO A 210 15.36 25.99 11.39
N GLY A 211 15.34 25.29 10.25
CA GLY A 211 16.32 24.24 9.91
C GLY A 211 15.77 22.85 9.57
N ARG A 212 14.47 22.56 9.78
CA ARG A 212 13.87 21.32 9.25
C ARG A 212 13.25 21.58 7.88
N GLY A 213 14.00 21.23 6.83
CA GLY A 213 13.46 21.17 5.47
C GLY A 213 12.21 20.30 5.37
N GLU A 214 11.43 20.53 4.33
CA GLU A 214 10.26 19.71 4.02
C GLU A 214 10.63 18.21 3.95
N PRO A 215 9.90 17.29 4.62
CA PRO A 215 10.26 15.87 4.67
C PRO A 215 10.33 15.29 3.26
N ALA A 216 11.27 14.39 2.94
CA ALA A 216 11.37 13.84 1.58
C ALA A 216 10.07 13.14 1.13
N LEU A 217 9.85 13.06 -0.20
CA LEU A 217 8.72 12.30 -0.75
C LEU A 217 8.94 10.81 -0.49
N SER A 218 7.95 10.16 0.14
CA SER A 218 7.94 8.72 0.37
C SER A 218 7.60 7.96 -0.92
N LEU A 219 6.73 8.54 -1.76
CA LEU A 219 6.29 7.96 -3.04
C LEU A 219 5.78 9.06 -3.98
N VAL A 220 6.01 8.90 -5.27
CA VAL A 220 5.30 9.63 -6.33
C VAL A 220 4.38 8.67 -7.08
N VAL A 221 3.11 9.02 -7.28
CA VAL A 221 2.19 8.29 -8.15
C VAL A 221 1.98 9.09 -9.43
N VAL A 222 2.37 8.54 -10.57
CA VAL A 222 2.25 9.18 -11.89
C VAL A 222 0.98 8.68 -12.56
N ALA A 223 -0.06 9.52 -12.55
CA ALA A 223 -1.41 9.22 -13.01
C ALA A 223 -1.94 10.23 -14.03
N PRO A 224 -1.32 10.31 -15.23
CA PRO A 224 -1.66 11.29 -16.26
C PRO A 224 -3.09 11.09 -16.79
N ARG A 225 -3.73 12.19 -17.19
CA ARG A 225 -5.13 12.18 -17.67
C ARG A 225 -5.37 11.38 -18.93
N ASP A 226 -4.43 11.40 -19.87
CA ASP A 226 -4.55 10.71 -21.15
C ASP A 226 -4.11 9.24 -21.10
N GLY A 227 -3.59 8.78 -19.95
CA GLY A 227 -3.11 7.42 -19.73
C GLY A 227 -1.84 7.03 -20.51
N LEU A 228 -1.49 7.76 -21.57
CA LEU A 228 -0.35 7.46 -22.43
C LEU A 228 0.95 7.52 -21.63
N ALA A 229 1.15 8.54 -20.81
CA ALA A 229 2.36 8.65 -19.98
C ALA A 229 2.42 7.64 -18.82
N ALA A 230 1.35 6.88 -18.55
CA ALA A 230 1.41 5.69 -17.69
C ALA A 230 1.70 4.43 -18.52
N TYR A 231 1.11 4.32 -19.71
CA TYR A 231 1.31 3.18 -20.60
C TYR A 231 2.70 3.15 -21.27
N ALA A 232 3.27 4.31 -21.58
CA ALA A 232 4.58 4.50 -22.20
C ALA A 232 5.27 5.73 -21.58
N PRO A 233 5.70 5.63 -20.31
CA PRO A 233 6.26 6.75 -19.57
C PRO A 233 7.48 7.33 -20.27
N ASP A 234 7.58 8.66 -20.27
CA ASP A 234 8.76 9.37 -20.74
C ASP A 234 9.88 9.26 -19.69
N PRO A 235 11.04 8.68 -20.02
CA PRO A 235 12.16 8.58 -19.10
C PRO A 235 12.60 9.94 -18.54
N ALA A 236 12.51 11.01 -19.34
CA ALA A 236 12.93 12.35 -18.94
C ALA A 236 12.10 12.89 -17.77
N ALA A 237 10.81 12.56 -17.71
CA ALA A 237 9.92 13.00 -16.65
C ALA A 237 10.26 12.39 -15.28
N ALA A 238 11.05 11.33 -15.24
CA ALA A 238 11.46 10.64 -14.02
C ALA A 238 12.93 10.89 -13.63
N GLU A 239 13.70 11.67 -14.39
CA GLU A 239 15.13 11.90 -14.17
C GLU A 239 15.42 12.40 -12.75
N ASP A 240 14.68 13.40 -12.28
CA ASP A 240 14.83 13.95 -10.93
C ASP A 240 14.55 12.91 -9.84
N TRP A 241 13.54 12.05 -10.02
CA TRP A 241 13.22 11.00 -9.04
C TRP A 241 14.27 9.90 -9.04
N ILE A 242 14.80 9.55 -10.22
CA ILE A 242 15.91 8.60 -10.33
C ILE A 242 17.15 9.17 -9.62
N ALA A 243 17.51 10.44 -9.88
CA ALA A 243 18.66 11.09 -9.29
C ALA A 243 18.55 11.24 -7.76
N THR A 244 17.35 11.54 -7.25
CA THR A 244 17.10 11.71 -5.81
C THR A 244 16.76 10.42 -5.07
N GLY A 245 16.65 9.29 -5.78
CA GLY A 245 16.26 8.02 -5.17
C GLY A 245 14.78 7.94 -4.77
N THR A 246 13.92 8.79 -5.33
CA THR A 246 12.49 8.85 -4.98
C THR A 246 11.71 7.69 -5.65
N PRO A 247 11.06 6.80 -4.86
CA PRO A 247 10.21 5.76 -5.40
C PRO A 247 9.02 6.33 -6.18
N HIS A 248 8.67 5.72 -7.30
CA HIS A 248 7.54 6.19 -8.11
C HIS A 248 6.76 5.07 -8.77
N LEU A 249 5.43 5.20 -8.81
CA LEU A 249 4.48 4.22 -9.31
C LEU A 249 3.68 4.83 -10.47
N TYR A 250 3.68 4.17 -11.64
CA TYR A 250 2.86 4.59 -12.76
C TYR A 250 1.46 3.96 -12.69
N ALA A 251 0.43 4.72 -13.05
CA ALA A 251 -0.92 4.19 -13.15
C ALA A 251 -1.76 4.99 -14.14
N GLY A 252 -2.70 4.36 -14.84
CA GLY A 252 -3.54 5.08 -15.77
C GLY A 252 -4.43 4.18 -16.59
N VAL A 253 -5.27 4.82 -17.40
CA VAL A 253 -6.10 4.12 -18.40
C VAL A 253 -5.78 4.72 -19.74
N ALA A 254 -5.19 3.92 -20.62
CA ALA A 254 -4.97 4.26 -22.01
C ALA A 254 -6.00 3.49 -22.85
N GLU A 255 -6.90 4.21 -23.51
CA GLU A 255 -7.98 3.59 -24.28
C GLU A 255 -8.88 2.70 -23.41
N ALA A 256 -8.90 1.39 -23.69
CA ALA A 256 -9.66 0.39 -22.95
C ALA A 256 -8.75 -0.46 -22.03
N THR A 257 -7.51 -0.02 -21.80
CA THR A 257 -6.48 -0.75 -21.04
C THR A 257 -6.04 0.05 -19.82
N GLY A 258 -6.27 -0.54 -18.65
CA GLY A 258 -5.74 -0.08 -17.38
C GLY A 258 -4.31 -0.58 -17.15
N VAL A 259 -3.49 0.27 -16.54
CA VAL A 259 -2.10 -0.06 -16.17
C VAL A 259 -1.83 0.33 -14.73
N VAL A 260 -1.16 -0.55 -13.98
CA VAL A 260 -0.59 -0.29 -12.66
C VAL A 260 0.84 -0.80 -12.64
N GLY A 261 1.79 0.08 -12.38
CA GLY A 261 3.20 -0.24 -12.40
C GLY A 261 3.92 0.12 -13.70
N PRO A 262 5.26 0.03 -13.68
CA PRO A 262 6.05 -0.44 -12.54
C PRO A 262 6.04 0.52 -11.35
N LEU A 263 6.10 -0.05 -10.14
CA LEU A 263 6.68 0.64 -9.00
C LEU A 263 8.19 0.57 -9.20
N VAL A 264 8.79 1.73 -9.40
CA VAL A 264 10.21 1.92 -9.62
C VAL A 264 10.87 2.28 -8.30
N LEU A 265 11.84 1.46 -7.90
CA LEU A 265 12.81 1.75 -6.85
C LEU A 265 14.13 2.14 -7.55
N PRO A 266 14.52 3.42 -7.56
CA PRO A 266 15.70 3.87 -8.29
C PRO A 266 16.96 3.06 -7.96
N GLY A 267 17.61 2.54 -8.99
CA GLY A 267 18.78 1.66 -8.88
C GLY A 267 18.50 0.25 -8.35
N GLY A 268 17.25 -0.10 -8.00
CA GLY A 268 16.86 -1.44 -7.56
C GLY A 268 15.96 -2.18 -8.55
N THR A 269 15.06 -1.47 -9.24
CA THR A 269 14.15 -2.07 -10.24
C THR A 269 14.30 -1.38 -11.59
N ALA A 270 13.80 -2.01 -12.65
CA ALA A 270 13.70 -1.39 -13.97
C ALA A 270 12.86 -0.11 -13.93
N CYS A 271 13.34 0.95 -14.60
CA CYS A 271 12.66 2.24 -14.71
C CYS A 271 11.92 2.39 -16.06
N ALA A 272 11.30 3.56 -16.29
CA ALA A 272 10.69 3.93 -17.57
C ALA A 272 11.65 3.78 -18.76
N GLY A 273 12.93 4.15 -18.60
CA GLY A 273 13.96 3.97 -19.62
C GLY A 273 14.24 2.51 -19.96
N CYS A 274 14.31 1.62 -18.95
CA CYS A 274 14.45 0.18 -19.20
C CYS A 274 13.25 -0.39 -19.96
N LEU A 275 12.03 0.05 -19.60
CA LEU A 275 10.81 -0.35 -20.31
C LEU A 275 10.82 0.11 -21.77
N GLU A 276 11.21 1.35 -22.02
CA GLU A 276 11.28 1.91 -23.38
C GLU A 276 12.32 1.18 -24.23
N LEU A 277 13.55 1.04 -23.73
CA LEU A 277 14.64 0.33 -24.41
C LEU A 277 14.30 -1.13 -24.67
N GLY A 278 13.77 -1.83 -23.67
CA GLY A 278 13.38 -3.24 -23.81
C GLY A 278 12.27 -3.45 -24.84
N ARG A 279 11.32 -2.51 -24.96
CA ARG A 279 10.29 -2.55 -26.01
C ARG A 279 10.84 -2.19 -27.38
N ALA A 280 11.74 -1.20 -27.47
CA ALA A 280 12.41 -0.84 -28.72
C ALA A 280 13.27 -2.00 -29.28
N GLY A 281 13.92 -2.77 -28.40
CA GLY A 281 14.67 -3.97 -28.80
C GLY A 281 13.78 -5.09 -29.36
N ARG A 282 12.51 -5.18 -28.94
CA ARG A 282 11.53 -6.17 -29.44
C ARG A 282 10.77 -5.71 -30.68
N ASP A 283 10.60 -4.40 -30.85
CA ASP A 283 9.85 -3.78 -31.94
C ASP A 283 10.61 -2.56 -32.49
N PRO A 284 11.33 -2.71 -33.62
CA PRO A 284 12.07 -1.61 -34.24
C PRO A 284 11.21 -0.42 -34.66
N GLY A 285 9.91 -0.60 -34.86
CA GLY A 285 8.97 0.48 -35.18
C GLY A 285 8.56 1.30 -33.95
N ARG A 286 8.78 0.77 -32.74
CA ARG A 286 8.30 1.34 -31.48
C ARG A 286 8.78 2.78 -31.23
N PRO A 287 10.07 3.15 -31.42
CA PRO A 287 10.52 4.52 -31.19
C PRO A 287 9.78 5.54 -32.07
N ARG A 288 9.53 5.18 -33.33
CA ARG A 288 8.78 6.01 -34.28
C ARG A 288 7.31 6.17 -33.87
N LEU A 289 6.69 5.13 -33.30
CA LEU A 289 5.33 5.22 -32.76
C LEU A 289 5.26 6.11 -31.52
N LEU A 290 6.19 5.95 -30.59
CA LEU A 290 6.26 6.77 -29.37
C LEU A 290 6.42 8.25 -29.70
N ALA A 291 7.31 8.59 -30.65
CA ALA A 291 7.49 9.96 -31.12
C ALA A 291 6.18 10.55 -31.68
N GLN A 292 5.43 9.79 -32.48
CA GLN A 292 4.14 10.22 -33.03
C GLN A 292 3.06 10.38 -31.96
N TRP A 293 2.96 9.44 -31.00
CA TRP A 293 1.98 9.55 -29.93
C TRP A 293 2.25 10.73 -29.00
N ARG A 294 3.52 11.02 -28.70
CA ARG A 294 3.92 12.16 -27.84
C ARG A 294 3.79 13.52 -28.53
N SER A 295 4.02 13.58 -29.85
CA SER A 295 3.92 14.82 -30.64
C SER A 295 2.52 15.10 -31.20
N GLY A 296 1.65 14.08 -31.22
CA GLY A 296 0.29 14.21 -31.72
C GLY A 296 -0.50 15.27 -30.95
N ARG A 297 -1.43 15.95 -31.64
CA ARG A 297 -2.39 16.85 -30.98
C ARG A 297 -3.12 16.06 -29.89
N ARG A 298 -3.10 16.58 -28.65
CA ARG A 298 -3.88 16.02 -27.54
C ARG A 298 -5.34 15.91 -28.00
N ARG A 299 -5.90 14.69 -27.95
CA ARG A 299 -7.33 14.48 -28.22
C ARG A 299 -8.14 15.36 -27.29
N ALA A 300 -9.23 15.94 -27.79
CA ALA A 300 -10.10 16.82 -26.99
C ALA A 300 -10.68 16.10 -25.75
N VAL A 301 -10.95 14.80 -25.86
CA VAL A 301 -11.49 13.97 -24.76
C VAL A 301 -10.64 12.68 -24.61
N PRO A 302 -10.04 12.42 -23.44
CA PRO A 302 -9.35 11.17 -23.16
C PRO A 302 -10.29 9.96 -23.13
N THR A 303 -9.86 8.86 -23.74
CA THR A 303 -10.50 7.55 -23.60
C THR A 303 -10.09 6.94 -22.26
N CYS A 304 -11.00 7.00 -21.31
CA CYS A 304 -10.85 6.45 -19.99
C CYS A 304 -12.26 6.02 -19.60
N ASP A 305 -12.50 4.76 -19.27
CA ASP A 305 -13.80 4.30 -18.77
C ASP A 305 -13.87 4.53 -17.25
N VAL A 306 -15.04 4.91 -16.71
CA VAL A 306 -15.19 5.21 -15.27
C VAL A 306 -14.98 3.96 -14.42
N ALA A 307 -15.52 2.81 -14.82
CA ALA A 307 -15.40 1.57 -14.05
C ALA A 307 -13.96 1.07 -14.07
N LEU A 308 -13.33 1.05 -15.26
CA LEU A 308 -11.92 0.70 -15.41
C LEU A 308 -11.00 1.65 -14.62
N ALA A 309 -11.23 2.97 -14.69
CA ALA A 309 -10.45 3.94 -13.94
C ALA A 309 -10.56 3.74 -12.42
N THR A 310 -11.76 3.41 -11.93
CA THR A 310 -12.00 3.13 -10.51
C THR A 310 -11.27 1.86 -10.07
N ALA A 311 -11.31 0.79 -10.87
CA ALA A 311 -10.59 -0.44 -10.59
C ALA A 311 -9.06 -0.21 -10.56
N VAL A 312 -8.53 0.49 -11.57
CA VAL A 312 -7.10 0.84 -11.64
C VAL A 312 -6.69 1.72 -10.46
N ALA A 313 -7.49 2.72 -10.09
CA ALA A 313 -7.22 3.59 -8.95
C ALA A 313 -7.18 2.80 -7.63
N GLY A 314 -8.13 1.87 -7.42
CA GLY A 314 -8.17 1.00 -6.25
C GLY A 314 -6.92 0.13 -6.12
N VAL A 315 -6.53 -0.57 -7.20
CA VAL A 315 -5.31 -1.39 -7.23
C VAL A 315 -4.06 -0.55 -7.04
N THR A 316 -3.98 0.62 -7.68
CA THR A 316 -2.87 1.57 -7.53
C THR A 316 -2.72 2.02 -6.09
N ALA A 317 -3.82 2.42 -5.45
CA ALA A 317 -3.80 2.84 -4.05
C ALA A 317 -3.42 1.68 -3.13
N ALA A 318 -3.90 0.46 -3.36
CA ALA A 318 -3.51 -0.72 -2.61
C ALA A 318 -2.01 -1.02 -2.72
N HIS A 319 -1.44 -0.95 -3.93
CA HIS A 319 0.00 -1.13 -4.15
C HIS A 319 0.83 -0.01 -3.48
N ALA A 320 0.38 1.24 -3.60
CA ALA A 320 1.02 2.37 -2.94
C ALA A 320 0.99 2.23 -1.40
N LEU A 321 -0.14 1.83 -0.81
CA LEU A 321 -0.25 1.61 0.64
C LEU A 321 0.62 0.44 1.11
N SER A 322 0.64 -0.68 0.37
CA SER A 322 1.53 -1.80 0.65
C SER A 322 3.00 -1.36 0.68
N PHE A 323 3.41 -0.55 -0.30
CA PHE A 323 4.75 0.05 -0.31
C PHE A 323 5.02 0.95 0.90
N LEU A 324 4.09 1.85 1.22
CA LEU A 324 4.21 2.75 2.37
C LEU A 324 4.22 2.00 3.71
N ASP A 325 3.63 0.82 3.76
CA ASP A 325 3.66 -0.06 4.95
C ASP A 325 4.96 -0.84 5.11
N GLY A 326 5.89 -0.72 4.15
CA GLY A 326 7.20 -1.37 4.15
C GLY A 326 7.26 -2.69 3.38
N GLU A 327 6.20 -3.05 2.66
CA GLU A 327 6.16 -4.25 1.82
C GLU A 327 6.47 -3.92 0.36
N LEU A 328 6.83 -4.92 -0.45
CA LEU A 328 6.98 -4.72 -1.90
C LEU A 328 5.72 -5.23 -2.62
N PRO A 329 4.89 -4.34 -3.19
CA PRO A 329 3.70 -4.77 -3.92
C PRO A 329 4.09 -5.54 -5.19
N ALA A 330 3.15 -6.29 -5.75
CA ALA A 330 3.38 -7.08 -6.96
C ALA A 330 3.73 -6.26 -8.21
N SER A 331 3.56 -4.93 -8.19
CA SER A 331 4.05 -4.03 -9.23
C SER A 331 5.51 -3.61 -9.06
N THR A 332 6.23 -4.08 -8.05
CA THR A 332 7.66 -3.76 -7.85
C THR A 332 8.49 -4.33 -9.00
N GLY A 333 9.01 -3.44 -9.87
CA GLY A 333 9.71 -3.85 -11.10
C GLY A 333 8.83 -4.63 -12.10
N ALA A 334 7.51 -4.57 -11.96
CA ALA A 334 6.56 -5.28 -12.80
C ALA A 334 5.35 -4.41 -13.13
N ARG A 335 4.77 -4.65 -14.30
CA ARG A 335 3.62 -3.92 -14.79
C ARG A 335 2.41 -4.81 -14.85
N TRP A 336 1.34 -4.35 -14.24
CA TRP A 336 0.03 -4.96 -14.29
C TRP A 336 -0.81 -4.27 -15.35
N GLU A 337 -1.38 -5.05 -16.26
CA GLU A 337 -2.28 -4.58 -17.31
C GLU A 337 -3.63 -5.30 -17.19
N VAL A 338 -4.70 -4.59 -17.50
CA VAL A 338 -6.05 -5.12 -17.54
C VAL A 338 -6.82 -4.45 -18.67
N SER A 339 -7.57 -5.21 -19.46
CA SER A 339 -8.28 -4.67 -20.63
C SER A 339 -9.77 -5.00 -20.58
N LEU A 340 -10.61 -4.03 -20.97
CA LEU A 340 -12.02 -4.28 -21.21
C LEU A 340 -12.22 -5.17 -22.45
N PRO A 341 -13.31 -5.95 -22.51
CA PRO A 341 -14.36 -6.09 -21.47
C PRO A 341 -14.04 -7.14 -20.40
N LEU A 342 -13.00 -7.96 -20.59
CA LEU A 342 -12.77 -9.17 -19.80
C LEU A 342 -12.21 -8.89 -18.39
N LEU A 343 -11.48 -7.80 -18.23
CA LEU A 343 -10.83 -7.42 -16.97
C LEU A 343 -9.89 -8.50 -16.39
N ASP A 344 -9.23 -9.25 -17.28
CA ASP A 344 -8.17 -10.21 -16.94
C ASP A 344 -6.87 -9.47 -16.60
N TRP A 345 -6.47 -9.48 -15.33
CA TRP A 345 -5.25 -8.83 -14.86
C TRP A 345 -4.03 -9.67 -15.18
N ARG A 346 -3.08 -9.08 -15.89
CA ARG A 346 -1.82 -9.73 -16.29
C ARG A 346 -0.65 -8.93 -15.74
N SER A 347 0.37 -9.64 -15.27
CA SER A 347 1.62 -9.04 -14.78
C SER A 347 2.78 -9.37 -15.72
N GLU A 348 3.46 -8.36 -16.22
CA GLU A 348 4.71 -8.46 -17.00
C GLU A 348 5.87 -7.92 -16.16
N ARG A 349 6.88 -8.74 -15.89
CA ARG A 349 8.09 -8.27 -15.21
C ARG A 349 8.95 -7.46 -16.19
N ILE A 350 9.48 -6.32 -15.73
CA ILE A 350 10.33 -5.46 -16.54
C ILE A 350 11.78 -5.72 -16.14
N THR A 351 12.59 -6.16 -17.08
CA THR A 351 14.01 -6.42 -16.88
C THR A 351 14.81 -5.10 -16.96
N PRO A 352 15.72 -4.82 -16.02
CA PRO A 352 16.70 -3.75 -16.17
C PRO A 352 17.48 -3.90 -17.49
N HIS A 353 17.59 -2.80 -18.25
CA HIS A 353 18.26 -2.82 -19.55
C HIS A 353 19.72 -2.35 -19.42
N LEU A 354 20.66 -3.03 -20.09
CA LEU A 354 22.11 -2.76 -20.03
C LEU A 354 22.46 -1.32 -20.43
N ASP A 355 21.84 -0.83 -21.51
CA ASP A 355 22.05 0.55 -21.99
C ASP A 355 21.33 1.63 -21.16
N CYS A 356 20.62 1.26 -20.09
CA CYS A 356 19.90 2.22 -19.27
C CYS A 356 20.77 2.79 -18.15
N VAL A 357 20.84 4.11 -18.06
CA VAL A 357 21.62 4.84 -17.05
C VAL A 357 21.06 4.76 -15.61
N CYS A 358 19.94 4.09 -15.39
CA CYS A 358 19.27 4.00 -14.08
C CYS A 358 20.01 3.12 -13.05
N SER A 359 21.14 2.51 -13.43
CA SER A 359 22.00 1.69 -12.57
C SER A 359 21.38 0.40 -11.99
N ALA A 360 20.15 0.04 -12.38
CA ALA A 360 19.46 -1.13 -11.84
C ALA A 360 20.14 -2.46 -12.20
N VAL A 361 20.79 -2.55 -13.37
CA VAL A 361 21.51 -3.76 -13.82
C VAL A 361 22.66 -4.14 -12.89
N GLY A 362 23.45 -3.15 -12.43
CA GLY A 362 24.64 -3.40 -11.62
C GLY A 362 24.35 -3.89 -10.19
N LYS A 363 23.09 -3.81 -9.72
CA LYS A 363 22.67 -4.34 -8.41
C LYS A 363 22.02 -5.72 -8.50
N SER A 364 21.32 -6.04 -9.60
CA SER A 364 20.73 -7.38 -9.79
C SER A 364 21.80 -8.49 -9.88
N GLU A 365 22.98 -8.18 -10.46
CA GLU A 365 24.08 -9.15 -10.55
C GLU A 365 24.70 -9.48 -9.18
N ARG A 366 24.70 -8.53 -8.23
CA ARG A 366 25.20 -8.73 -6.86
C ARG A 366 24.27 -9.57 -5.99
N GLU A 367 22.95 -9.45 -6.20
CA GLU A 367 21.97 -10.29 -5.49
C GLU A 367 21.95 -11.74 -6.01
N HIS A 368 22.20 -11.97 -7.30
CA HIS A 368 22.32 -13.33 -7.85
C HIS A 368 23.62 -14.04 -7.45
N THR A 369 24.71 -13.32 -7.17
CA THR A 369 25.96 -13.94 -6.68
C THR A 369 25.92 -14.30 -5.19
N ALA A 370 25.07 -13.67 -4.38
CA ALA A 370 24.95 -13.94 -2.95
C ALA A 370 24.10 -15.18 -2.60
N GLY A 371 23.44 -15.81 -3.58
CA GLY A 371 22.46 -16.90 -3.37
C GLY A 371 22.94 -18.32 -3.62
N ILE A 372 24.20 -18.55 -4.03
CA ILE A 372 24.72 -19.89 -4.31
C ILE A 372 25.68 -20.32 -3.19
N GLY A 373 25.10 -20.69 -2.04
CA GLY A 373 25.77 -21.54 -1.04
C GLY A 373 25.48 -23.02 -1.35
N PRO A 374 26.43 -23.94 -1.18
CA PRO A 374 26.26 -25.33 -1.61
C PRO A 374 25.14 -26.00 -0.82
N ALA A 375 24.23 -26.66 -1.55
CA ALA A 375 23.16 -27.47 -0.98
C ALA A 375 23.76 -28.65 -0.23
N HIS A 376 23.58 -28.69 1.09
CA HIS A 376 23.82 -29.89 1.88
C HIS A 376 22.67 -30.88 1.66
N GLU A 377 22.95 -31.97 0.94
CA GLU A 377 22.08 -33.14 0.89
C GLU A 377 21.90 -33.72 2.29
N THR A 378 20.66 -33.86 2.75
CA THR A 378 20.33 -34.65 3.94
C THR A 378 19.44 -35.81 3.50
N MET A 379 20.03 -37.00 3.49
CA MET A 379 19.36 -38.27 3.30
C MET A 379 18.45 -38.58 4.49
N ALA A 380 17.21 -38.96 4.20
CA ALA A 380 16.30 -39.53 5.18
C ALA A 380 16.70 -40.97 5.52
N GLY A 381 16.73 -41.25 6.82
CA GLY A 381 16.73 -42.58 7.45
C GLY A 381 15.86 -42.51 8.69
#